data_AF-T1B4L3-F1
#
_entry.id   AF-T1B4L3-F1
#
_cell.length_a   1.000
_cell.length_b   1.000
_cell.length_c   1.000
_cell.angle_alpha   90.00
_cell.angle_beta   90.00
_cell.angle_gamma   90.00
#
_symmetry.space_group_name_H-M   'P 1'
#
loop_
_entity.id
_entity.type
_entity.pdbx_description
1 polymer ?
#
loop_
_entity_poly.entity_id
_entity_poly.type
_entity_poly.pdbx_seq_one_letter_code
_entity_poly.pdbx_strand_id
1 'polypeptide(L)'
;GGMVAPFLQPELEWDFRLERVSSINTSGHKYGLVSPGLGWVIWRSQDLLPEDLIFRVSYLGGDMPSLALNFSRPGSQVLVQYYQFLRLGFAGYRAVQAASRDVAMYLAGEIAALSPFELWNDGSDIPVFAWSLRHGYTENWNLYHLSDRLRMHGWQVPAYP
;
A
#
# COMPACT_ATOMS: atom_id res chain seq x y z
N GLY A 1 0.26 4.19 0.27
CA GLY A 1 0.89 5.50 0.55
C GLY A 1 2.29 5.37 1.11
N GLY A 2 2.46 4.87 2.34
CA GLY A 2 3.73 5.00 3.09
C GLY A 2 4.99 4.35 2.50
N MET A 3 4.85 3.37 1.59
CA MET A 3 5.98 2.78 0.84
C MET A 3 6.03 3.22 -0.63
N VAL A 4 5.32 4.31 -0.99
CA VAL A 4 5.27 4.89 -2.34
C VAL A 4 5.64 6.37 -2.30
N ALA A 5 4.87 7.17 -1.54
CA ALA A 5 5.00 8.62 -1.51
C ALA A 5 6.43 9.10 -1.14
N PRO A 6 7.12 8.53 -0.13
CA PRO A 6 8.49 8.95 0.17
C PRO A 6 9.48 8.80 -0.99
N PHE A 7 9.22 7.89 -1.92
CA PHE A 7 10.12 7.59 -3.02
C PHE A 7 9.77 8.34 -4.30
N LEU A 8 8.49 8.59 -4.57
CA LEU A 8 8.02 9.23 -5.81
C LEU A 8 7.60 10.69 -5.65
N GLN A 9 7.18 11.08 -4.44
CA GLN A 9 6.63 12.40 -4.11
C GLN A 9 7.24 12.91 -2.78
N PRO A 10 8.57 13.07 -2.67
CA PRO A 10 9.22 13.40 -1.40
C PRO A 10 8.77 14.75 -0.83
N GLU A 11 8.40 15.71 -1.68
CA GLU A 11 7.92 17.03 -1.29
C GLU A 11 6.49 17.03 -0.74
N LEU A 12 5.72 15.96 -0.96
CA LEU A 12 4.37 15.84 -0.41
C LEU A 12 4.45 15.72 1.11
N GLU A 13 3.89 16.69 1.83
CA GLU A 13 3.77 16.65 3.28
C GLU A 13 2.53 15.83 3.68
N TRP A 14 2.78 14.60 4.15
CA TRP A 14 1.73 13.70 4.63
C TRP A 14 2.11 12.96 5.92
N ASP A 15 3.39 12.97 6.28
CA ASP A 15 3.98 12.21 7.39
C ASP A 15 4.14 13.07 8.66
N PHE A 16 5.07 12.71 9.53
CA PHE A 16 5.32 13.43 10.78
C PHE A 16 5.79 14.88 10.61
N ARG A 17 6.07 15.36 9.38
CA ARG A 17 6.21 16.80 9.10
C ARG A 17 4.96 17.59 9.51
N LEU A 18 3.78 17.00 9.39
CA LEU A 18 2.52 17.62 9.84
C LEU A 18 2.34 17.42 11.35
N GLU A 19 2.38 18.49 12.15
CA GLU A 19 2.35 18.42 13.63
C GLU A 19 1.20 17.57 14.20
N ARG A 20 0.02 17.62 13.56
CA ARG A 20 -1.19 16.88 14.00
C ARG A 20 -1.15 15.38 13.71
N VAL A 21 -0.14 14.87 12.99
CA VAL A 21 0.02 13.44 12.76
C VAL A 21 0.67 12.81 13.98
N SER A 22 -0.10 12.08 14.78
CA SER A 22 0.37 11.42 16.02
C SER A 22 0.96 10.03 15.79
N SER A 23 0.46 9.30 14.79
CA SER A 23 0.94 7.97 14.43
C SER A 23 0.69 7.66 12.96
N ILE A 24 1.48 6.75 12.39
CA ILE A 24 1.41 6.31 11.00
C ILE A 24 1.52 4.79 10.97
N ASN A 25 0.70 4.14 10.16
CA ASN A 25 0.87 2.73 9.83
C ASN A 25 1.19 2.52 8.34
N THR A 26 1.88 1.43 8.05
CA THR A 26 2.10 0.99 6.67
C THR A 26 2.21 -0.53 6.60
N SER A 27 1.72 -1.13 5.52
CA SER A 27 1.83 -2.57 5.31
C SER A 27 3.11 -2.89 4.56
N GLY A 28 4.04 -3.62 5.18
CA GLY A 28 5.24 -4.11 4.51
C GLY A 28 4.91 -5.04 3.35
N HIS A 29 3.83 -5.82 3.50
CA HIS A 29 3.36 -6.74 2.47
C HIS A 29 2.51 -6.12 1.34
N LYS A 30 2.41 -4.79 1.30
CA LYS A 30 1.90 -4.05 0.14
C LYS A 30 3.09 -3.56 -0.68
N TYR A 31 3.24 -2.24 -0.84
CA TYR A 31 4.37 -1.64 -1.53
C TYR A 31 5.70 -1.73 -0.76
N GLY A 32 5.74 -2.36 0.42
CA GLY A 32 6.99 -2.65 1.13
C GLY A 32 7.79 -3.83 0.57
N LEU A 33 7.21 -4.56 -0.40
CA LEU A 33 7.85 -5.64 -1.17
C LEU A 33 8.20 -6.89 -0.34
N VAL A 34 7.31 -7.25 0.60
CA VAL A 34 7.42 -8.47 1.41
C VAL A 34 6.17 -9.34 1.20
N SER A 35 6.29 -10.65 1.40
CA SER A 35 5.12 -11.54 1.39
C SER A 35 4.11 -11.20 2.51
N PRO A 36 2.83 -11.61 2.38
CA PRO A 36 1.80 -11.38 3.40
C PRO A 36 2.25 -11.75 4.83
N GLY A 37 1.89 -10.89 5.80
CA GLY A 37 2.15 -11.14 7.22
C GLY A 37 2.89 -10.03 7.99
N LEU A 38 3.23 -8.90 7.35
CA LEU A 38 3.94 -7.80 8.02
C LEU A 38 3.29 -6.43 7.83
N GLY A 39 3.10 -5.72 8.94
CA GLY A 39 2.78 -4.30 8.98
C GLY A 39 3.63 -3.58 10.02
N TRP A 40 3.71 -2.27 9.87
CA TRP A 40 4.44 -1.37 10.76
C TRP A 40 3.48 -0.30 11.26
N VAL A 41 3.67 0.11 12.50
CA VAL A 41 3.04 1.28 13.09
C VAL A 41 4.10 2.03 13.88
N ILE A 42 4.10 3.35 13.75
CA ILE A 42 5.06 4.25 14.40
C ILE A 42 4.25 5.37 15.04
N TRP A 43 4.57 5.70 16.29
CA TRP A 43 4.07 6.89 16.98
C TRP A 43 5.13 7.98 16.91
N ARG A 44 4.69 9.24 16.83
CA ARG A 44 5.57 10.41 16.82
C ARG A 44 6.43 10.48 18.09
N SER A 45 5.81 10.23 19.24
CA SER A 45 6.44 10.32 20.55
C SER A 45 5.77 9.35 21.54
N GLN A 46 6.47 9.05 22.64
CA GLN A 46 6.03 8.07 23.63
C GLN A 46 4.80 8.52 24.42
N ASP A 47 4.66 9.81 24.70
CA ASP A 47 3.53 10.40 25.43
C ASP A 47 2.18 10.25 24.69
N LEU A 48 2.22 10.01 23.38
CA LEU A 48 1.05 9.76 22.55
C LEU A 48 0.62 8.28 22.56
N LEU A 49 1.37 7.41 23.24
CA LEU A 49 1.04 6.01 23.44
C LEU A 49 0.72 5.77 24.92
N PRO A 50 -0.55 5.51 25.28
CA PRO A 50 -0.93 5.22 26.65
C PRO A 50 -0.15 4.03 27.23
N GLU A 51 0.46 4.22 28.41
CA GLU A 51 1.33 3.22 29.06
C GLU A 51 0.56 1.93 29.43
N ASP A 52 -0.74 2.02 29.68
CA ASP A 52 -1.62 0.89 29.98
C ASP A 52 -1.83 -0.06 28.78
N LEU A 53 -1.44 0.37 27.57
CA LEU A 53 -1.40 -0.49 26.38
C LEU A 53 -0.05 -1.21 26.21
N ILE A 54 0.97 -0.84 27.00
CA ILE A 54 2.32 -1.36 26.87
C ILE A 54 2.53 -2.51 27.86
N PHE A 55 2.80 -3.70 27.34
CA PHE A 55 3.21 -4.84 28.15
C PHE A 55 4.73 -4.88 28.25
N ARG A 56 5.25 -5.21 29.41
CA ARG A 56 6.69 -5.25 29.67
C ARG A 56 7.16 -6.71 29.71
N VAL A 57 8.16 -7.04 28.91
CA VAL A 57 8.68 -8.41 28.77
C VAL A 57 10.16 -8.46 29.11
N SER A 58 10.57 -9.52 29.81
CA SER A 58 11.98 -9.76 30.12
C SER A 58 12.73 -10.22 28.87
N TYR A 59 13.73 -9.45 28.45
CA TYR A 59 14.58 -9.79 27.30
C TYR A 59 16.06 -9.59 27.67
N LEU A 60 16.86 -10.66 27.54
CA LEU A 60 18.29 -10.68 27.92
C LEU A 60 18.59 -10.18 29.35
N GLY A 61 17.68 -10.42 30.29
CA GLY A 61 17.78 -9.93 31.67
C GLY A 61 17.42 -8.45 31.85
N GLY A 62 17.09 -7.75 30.76
CA GLY A 62 16.50 -6.42 30.78
C GLY A 62 14.99 -6.45 30.61
N ASP A 63 14.41 -5.26 30.54
CA ASP A 63 12.98 -5.02 30.50
C ASP A 63 12.60 -4.24 29.23
N MET A 64 11.80 -4.85 28.36
CA MET A 64 11.50 -4.32 27.03
C MET A 64 9.99 -4.08 26.85
N PRO A 65 9.58 -2.87 26.41
CA PRO A 65 8.18 -2.59 26.13
C PRO A 65 7.72 -3.31 24.85
N SER A 66 6.50 -3.84 24.89
CA SER A 66 5.84 -4.52 23.79
C SER A 66 4.41 -4.04 23.66
N LEU A 67 4.10 -3.47 22.50
CA LEU A 67 2.75 -3.13 22.07
C LEU A 67 2.34 -4.09 20.96
N ALA A 68 1.57 -5.12 21.30
CA ALA A 68 1.13 -6.12 20.33
C ALA A 68 -0.18 -6.77 20.74
N LEU A 69 -1.04 -7.06 19.76
CA LEU A 69 -2.21 -7.93 19.93
C LEU A 69 -1.82 -9.42 19.86
N ASN A 70 -0.82 -9.73 19.02
CA ASN A 70 -0.33 -11.08 18.81
C ASN A 70 0.92 -11.33 19.65
N PHE A 71 1.08 -12.55 20.18
CA PHE A 71 2.29 -12.98 20.87
C PHE A 71 3.25 -13.70 19.90
N SER A 72 3.23 -15.03 19.87
CA SER A 72 4.03 -15.82 18.93
C SER A 72 3.62 -15.54 17.49
N ARG A 73 4.59 -15.18 16.65
CA ARG A 73 4.39 -14.92 15.21
C ARG A 73 5.65 -15.24 14.42
N PRO A 74 5.55 -15.57 13.12
CA PRO A 74 6.71 -15.77 12.26
C PRO A 74 7.59 -14.51 12.21
N GLY A 75 8.90 -14.67 12.45
CA GLY A 75 9.88 -13.58 12.36
C GLY A 75 10.45 -13.35 10.95
N SER A 76 10.15 -14.24 10.00
CA SER A 76 10.77 -14.22 8.68
C SER A 76 10.43 -12.97 7.88
N GLN A 77 9.19 -12.48 7.93
CA GLN A 77 8.81 -11.27 7.19
C GLN A 77 9.56 -10.03 7.69
N VAL A 78 9.84 -9.93 9.00
CA VAL A 78 10.67 -8.83 9.55
C VAL A 78 12.07 -8.87 8.97
N LEU A 79 12.70 -10.06 8.91
CA LEU A 79 14.02 -10.25 8.31
C LEU A 79 14.03 -9.92 6.82
N VAL A 80 13.00 -10.36 6.08
CA VAL A 80 12.88 -10.06 4.64
C VAL A 80 12.69 -8.56 4.42
N GLN A 81 11.89 -7.86 5.24
CA GLN A 81 11.76 -6.41 5.14
C GLN A 81 13.10 -5.71 5.34
N TYR A 82 13.86 -6.13 6.35
CA TYR A 82 15.19 -5.59 6.61
C TYR A 82 16.16 -5.85 5.44
N TYR A 83 16.12 -7.07 4.88
CA TYR A 83 16.86 -7.39 3.65
C TYR A 83 16.45 -6.47 2.49
N GLN A 84 15.16 -6.23 2.25
CA GLN A 84 14.71 -5.35 1.17
C GLN A 84 15.23 -3.92 1.36
N PHE A 85 15.25 -3.40 2.60
CA PHE A 85 15.83 -2.10 2.90
C PHE A 85 17.32 -2.02 2.54
N LEU A 86 18.11 -3.03 2.94
CA LEU A 86 19.54 -3.08 2.62
C LEU A 86 19.81 -3.30 1.13
N ARG A 87 19.04 -4.20 0.49
CA ARG A 87 19.24 -4.62 -0.90
C ARG A 87 18.85 -3.54 -1.89
N LEU A 88 17.75 -2.84 -1.66
CA LEU A 88 17.22 -1.83 -2.57
C LEU A 88 17.72 -0.43 -2.22
N GLY A 89 17.79 -0.12 -0.92
CA GLY A 89 17.97 1.24 -0.45
C GLY A 89 16.92 2.19 -1.02
N PHE A 90 17.15 3.50 -0.88
CA PHE A 90 16.21 4.49 -1.37
C PHE A 90 16.04 4.45 -2.90
N ALA A 91 17.15 4.34 -3.64
CA ALA A 91 17.15 4.34 -5.10
C ALA A 91 16.44 3.11 -5.69
N GLY A 92 16.64 1.92 -5.11
CA GLY A 92 15.97 0.70 -5.57
C GLY A 92 14.47 0.73 -5.29
N TYR A 93 14.04 1.21 -4.12
CA TYR A 93 12.61 1.43 -3.87
C TYR A 93 12.02 2.44 -4.85
N ARG A 94 12.68 3.58 -5.08
CA ARG A 94 12.25 4.56 -6.08
C ARG A 94 12.09 3.93 -7.47
N ALA A 95 13.06 3.15 -7.92
CA ALA A 95 13.01 2.49 -9.23
C ALA A 95 11.83 1.52 -9.34
N VAL A 96 11.60 0.68 -8.32
CA VAL A 96 10.46 -0.26 -8.31
C VAL A 96 9.13 0.47 -8.30
N GLN A 97 8.95 1.47 -7.43
CA GLN A 97 7.69 2.21 -7.37
C GLN A 97 7.44 3.02 -8.65
N ALA A 98 8.48 3.59 -9.26
CA ALA A 98 8.37 4.32 -10.51
C ALA A 98 7.90 3.39 -11.63
N ALA A 99 8.54 2.22 -11.78
CA ALA A 99 8.13 1.23 -12.76
C ALA A 99 6.66 0.77 -12.55
N SER A 100 6.24 0.56 -11.30
CA SER A 100 4.83 0.25 -11.01
C SER A 100 3.88 1.38 -11.40
N ARG A 101 4.28 2.65 -11.19
CA ARG A 101 3.48 3.82 -11.57
C ARG A 101 3.40 3.97 -13.09
N ASP A 102 4.51 3.79 -13.80
CA ASP A 102 4.56 3.91 -15.26
C ASP A 102 3.64 2.87 -15.92
N VAL A 103 3.63 1.63 -15.42
CA VAL A 103 2.67 0.59 -15.88
C VAL A 103 1.23 0.98 -15.56
N ALA A 104 0.95 1.49 -14.36
CA ALA A 104 -0.40 1.91 -13.98
C ALA A 104 -0.92 3.04 -14.89
N MET A 105 -0.08 4.06 -15.15
CA MET A 105 -0.42 5.18 -16.01
C MET A 105 -0.58 4.76 -17.47
N TYR A 106 0.26 3.85 -17.96
CA TYR A 106 0.10 3.28 -19.31
C TYR A 106 -1.25 2.56 -19.45
N LEU A 107 -1.56 1.64 -18.53
CA LEU A 107 -2.83 0.90 -18.57
C LEU A 107 -4.04 1.82 -18.40
N ALA A 108 -3.95 2.83 -17.54
CA ALA A 108 -5.00 3.83 -17.39
C ALA A 108 -5.25 4.57 -18.72
N GLY A 109 -4.18 4.97 -19.42
CA GLY A 109 -4.27 5.61 -20.74
C GLY A 109 -4.94 4.72 -21.79
N GLU A 110 -4.53 3.45 -21.87
CA GLU A 110 -5.12 2.48 -22.80
C GLU A 110 -6.62 2.22 -22.48
N ILE A 111 -6.99 2.12 -21.21
CA ILE A 111 -8.39 1.98 -20.80
C ILE A 111 -9.20 3.24 -21.13
N ALA A 112 -8.63 4.43 -20.92
CA ALA A 112 -9.29 5.70 -21.24
C ALA A 112 -9.55 5.89 -22.74
N ALA A 113 -8.69 5.31 -23.59
CA ALA A 113 -8.86 5.33 -25.05
C ALA A 113 -10.02 4.45 -25.53
N LEU A 114 -10.50 3.51 -24.70
CA LEU A 114 -11.66 2.69 -25.04
C LEU A 114 -12.96 3.49 -24.84
N SER A 115 -13.75 3.60 -25.90
CA SER A 115 -15.06 4.25 -25.92
C SER A 115 -15.99 3.97 -24.71
N PRO A 116 -16.12 2.72 -24.19
CA PRO A 116 -17.01 2.44 -23.05
C PRO A 116 -16.63 3.12 -21.74
N PHE A 117 -15.37 3.50 -21.53
CA PHE A 117 -14.86 3.79 -20.20
C PHE A 117 -14.51 5.26 -19.98
N GLU A 118 -14.60 5.68 -18.73
CA GLU A 118 -14.06 6.92 -18.20
C GLU A 118 -13.23 6.63 -16.95
N LEU A 119 -12.10 7.30 -16.80
CA LEU A 119 -11.24 7.10 -15.63
C LEU A 119 -11.80 7.86 -14.42
N TRP A 120 -11.77 7.20 -13.26
CA TRP A 120 -11.93 7.86 -11.97
C TRP A 120 -10.61 8.50 -11.51
N ASN A 121 -9.50 7.80 -11.73
CA ASN A 121 -8.15 8.29 -11.50
C ASN A 121 -7.17 7.62 -12.49
N ASP A 122 -6.00 8.22 -12.69
CA ASP A 122 -5.03 7.82 -13.73
C ASP A 122 -3.79 7.06 -13.20
N GLY A 123 -3.73 6.84 -11.89
CA GLY A 123 -2.60 6.16 -11.23
C GLY A 123 -1.36 7.02 -10.99
N SER A 124 -1.43 8.34 -11.19
CA SER A 124 -0.30 9.27 -10.95
C SER A 124 0.11 9.38 -9.47
N ASP A 125 -0.85 9.31 -8.54
CA ASP A 125 -0.61 9.42 -7.10
C ASP A 125 0.01 8.13 -6.51
N ILE A 126 -0.70 7.02 -6.70
CA ILE A 126 -0.28 5.66 -6.33
C ILE A 126 -0.53 4.75 -7.54
N PRO A 127 0.25 3.67 -7.71
CA PRO A 127 0.14 2.81 -8.89
C PRO A 127 -1.09 1.87 -8.81
N VAL A 128 -2.27 2.49 -8.82
CA VAL A 128 -3.62 1.91 -8.86
C VAL A 128 -4.49 2.92 -9.58
N PHE A 129 -5.30 2.45 -10.53
CA PHE A 129 -6.28 3.26 -11.23
C PHE A 129 -7.63 2.54 -11.25
N ALA A 130 -8.69 3.33 -11.38
CA ALA A 130 -10.06 2.86 -11.44
C ALA A 130 -10.80 3.55 -12.59
N TRP A 131 -11.80 2.88 -13.14
CA TRP A 131 -12.63 3.40 -14.22
C TRP A 131 -14.09 2.99 -14.01
N SER A 132 -14.99 3.76 -14.60
CA SER A 132 -16.41 3.45 -14.69
C SER A 132 -16.81 3.21 -16.14
N LEU A 133 -17.95 2.55 -16.32
CA LEU A 133 -18.65 2.55 -17.60
C LEU A 133 -19.30 3.93 -17.78
N ARG A 134 -19.10 4.56 -18.94
CA ARG A 134 -19.74 5.84 -19.24
C ARG A 134 -21.26 5.72 -19.13
N HIS A 135 -21.88 6.72 -18.52
CA HIS A 135 -23.32 6.75 -18.36
C HIS A 135 -24.04 6.61 -19.71
N GLY A 136 -24.98 5.67 -19.80
CA GLY A 136 -25.77 5.42 -21.01
C GLY A 136 -25.04 4.75 -22.16
N TYR A 137 -23.79 4.29 -21.99
CA TYR A 137 -23.05 3.63 -23.07
C TYR A 137 -23.73 2.34 -23.56
N THR A 138 -24.30 1.56 -22.63
CA THR A 138 -25.01 0.31 -22.92
C THR A 138 -25.87 -0.12 -21.73
N GLU A 139 -26.94 -0.84 -21.99
CA GLU A 139 -27.77 -1.52 -20.99
C GLU A 139 -27.54 -3.04 -20.98
N ASN A 140 -26.76 -3.56 -21.93
CA ASN A 140 -26.57 -5.01 -22.13
C ASN A 140 -25.61 -5.64 -21.11
N TRP A 141 -24.69 -4.85 -20.54
CA TRP A 141 -23.70 -5.34 -19.59
C TRP A 141 -23.20 -4.23 -18.66
N ASN A 142 -22.52 -4.62 -17.57
CA ASN A 142 -21.92 -3.72 -16.59
C ASN A 142 -20.54 -4.25 -16.16
N LEU A 143 -19.85 -3.54 -15.27
CA LEU A 143 -18.49 -3.90 -14.85
C LEU A 143 -18.40 -5.26 -14.13
N TYR A 144 -19.47 -5.76 -13.52
CA TYR A 144 -19.50 -7.12 -12.96
C TYR A 144 -19.40 -8.17 -14.07
N HIS A 145 -20.15 -8.00 -15.16
CA HIS A 145 -20.05 -8.88 -16.33
C HIS A 145 -18.65 -8.82 -16.96
N LEU A 146 -18.03 -7.63 -17.04
CA LEU A 146 -16.65 -7.50 -17.52
C LEU A 146 -15.65 -8.21 -16.60
N SER A 147 -15.78 -8.06 -15.27
CA SER A 147 -14.96 -8.76 -14.28
C SER A 147 -15.01 -10.28 -14.47
N ASP A 148 -16.22 -10.83 -14.69
CA ASP A 148 -16.40 -12.26 -14.95
C ASP A 148 -15.75 -12.71 -16.26
N ARG A 149 -15.85 -11.92 -17.34
CA ARG A 149 -15.18 -12.23 -18.61
C ARG A 149 -13.66 -12.18 -18.48
N LEU A 150 -13.11 -11.21 -17.76
CA LEU A 150 -11.68 -11.12 -17.49
C LEU A 150 -11.19 -12.33 -16.68
N ARG A 151 -12.00 -12.81 -15.73
CA ARG A 151 -11.69 -14.01 -14.93
C ARG A 151 -11.57 -15.27 -15.79
N MET A 152 -12.36 -15.40 -16.86
CA MET A 152 -12.22 -16.51 -17.81
C MET A 152 -10.85 -16.53 -18.52
N HIS A 153 -10.14 -15.40 -18.53
CA HIS A 153 -8.79 -15.25 -19.06
C HIS A 153 -7.71 -15.19 -17.96
N GLY A 154 -8.06 -15.55 -16.71
CA GLY A 154 -7.13 -15.59 -15.57
C GLY A 154 -6.93 -14.27 -14.84
N TRP A 155 -7.57 -13.17 -15.28
CA TRP A 155 -7.45 -11.86 -14.66
C TRP A 155 -8.47 -11.66 -13.54
N GLN A 156 -8.02 -11.20 -12.38
CA GLN A 156 -8.89 -10.83 -11.27
C GLN A 156 -8.97 -9.31 -11.15
N VAL A 157 -9.97 -8.71 -11.81
CA VAL A 157 -10.22 -7.26 -11.78
C VAL A 157 -11.56 -7.03 -11.07
N PRO A 158 -11.56 -6.49 -9.84
CA PRO A 158 -12.78 -6.34 -9.05
C PRO A 158 -13.67 -5.21 -9.59
N ALA A 159 -14.99 -5.40 -9.50
CA ALA A 159 -16.00 -4.36 -9.65
C ALA A 159 -16.68 -4.13 -8.30
N TYR A 160 -16.99 -2.87 -8.00
CA TYR A 160 -17.60 -2.45 -6.74
C TYR A 160 -18.93 -1.71 -7.01
N PRO A 161 -19.84 -1.62 -6.03
CA PRO A 161 -21.11 -0.91 -6.16
C PRO A 161 -20.94 0.59 -6.43
#